data_AF-A0A924J8L5-F1
#
_entry.id   AF-A0A924J8L5-F1
#
_cell.length_a   1.000
_cell.length_b   1.000
_cell.length_c   1.000
_cell.angle_alpha   90.00
_cell.angle_beta   90.00
_cell.angle_gamma   90.00
#
_symmetry.space_group_name_H-M   'P 1'
#
loop_
_entity.id
_entity.type
_entity.pdbx_description
1 polymer ?
#
loop_
_entity_poly.entity_id
_entity_poly.type
_entity_poly.pdbx_seq_one_letter_code
_entity_poly.pdbx_strand_id
1 'polypeptide(L)'
;MRMRRLLVAITTTLALASSAGAQGYFGKNQPQYKRFQWRVLETEHFRVHYYKEEKAAVEDAARMAERSYARLTRILGHEFRERKPIVIFASRTDFAQNNIFGDLGEGTGGVTDAQRQRNVLPLTGDYRTFEHVLTHEMVHQFQYDVFSRGRAGANLQALQAVNPPLWFMEGMAEYLSLGTDHRFTDMWLRDAAINGDIPTIEQMTVSPDRFFPYRFGESLMRYIGERWGDQVIGQILEAVPNVGVERAFKRELGLSLEELSDDWKDAMQKQHLPTVANLDRPRRFADNLLNAKKSGGDIFLAPTLSDDGSKILFLSNGNFLRGEVFIDLWLADARTGKRIRRLVKSTTNPNAEELRLLYSQSSFSPDGNQVAYVGQRNGKDVLNIVRTRGGATRRVDLPVDGVLSPVFTPDGRHIVFSANKGGITDLAIVAVDGTGFRMLTDDRYGDFMPNVSPDGRTIAFASDRGPETDFDVLRFSRWKISLYDVATGRITVLPNQPGLSINPQWAPDGKSIAYVSDRNAVPNVFLYDMNTREHYQLTNVAGGISGITEFSPALTWARKADRLAFVHFEKKGEYTIWTVDNPRALKKEPYRDPVRTPALVATGVAANGISITAMPSAPVPATTPSVGTP
;
A
#
# COMPACT_ATOMS: atom_id res chain seq x y z
N MET A 1 65.36 -14.13 34.26
CA MET A 1 65.34 -14.23 35.74
C MET A 1 63.87 -14.30 36.17
N ARG A 2 63.46 -15.47 36.68
CA ARG A 2 62.29 -15.81 37.53
C ARG A 2 60.94 -15.09 37.28
N MET A 3 59.91 -15.73 36.70
CA MET A 3 58.99 -16.74 37.31
C MET A 3 57.83 -16.09 38.09
N ARG A 4 56.57 -16.31 37.67
CA ARG A 4 55.54 -17.08 38.42
C ARG A 4 54.11 -16.92 37.87
N ARG A 5 53.53 -18.10 37.55
CA ARG A 5 52.14 -18.59 37.83
C ARG A 5 50.99 -17.95 37.03
N LEU A 6 50.02 -18.67 36.46
CA LEU A 6 49.42 -19.97 36.84
C LEU A 6 48.76 -20.62 35.60
N LEU A 7 49.03 -21.90 35.34
CA LEU A 7 48.10 -22.82 34.66
C LEU A 7 47.06 -23.27 35.70
N VAL A 8 45.81 -23.52 35.29
CA VAL A 8 45.04 -24.76 35.59
C VAL A 8 43.59 -24.64 35.09
N ALA A 9 43.19 -25.71 34.38
CA ALA A 9 41.85 -26.29 34.18
C ALA A 9 40.77 -25.52 33.39
N ILE A 10 40.70 -25.91 32.12
CA ILE A 10 39.45 -26.10 31.36
C ILE A 10 38.70 -27.29 31.99
N THR A 11 37.48 -27.07 32.51
CA THR A 11 36.35 -28.03 32.45
C THR A 11 35.06 -27.45 33.07
N THR A 12 33.97 -27.56 32.29
CA THR A 12 32.54 -27.59 32.70
C THR A 12 31.87 -26.34 33.29
N THR A 13 31.13 -25.62 32.44
CA THR A 13 29.79 -25.08 32.78
C THR A 13 28.88 -25.22 31.55
N LEU A 14 28.25 -26.40 31.45
CA LEU A 14 26.90 -26.52 30.90
C LEU A 14 25.93 -26.09 32.02
N ALA A 15 24.77 -25.58 31.60
CA ALA A 15 23.60 -25.18 32.41
C ALA A 15 23.60 -23.73 32.93
N LEU A 16 22.80 -22.91 32.24
CA LEU A 16 22.06 -21.70 32.63
C LEU A 16 22.24 -20.55 31.62
N ALA A 17 21.79 -20.80 30.39
CA ALA A 17 21.36 -19.74 29.47
C ALA A 17 20.01 -20.14 28.87
N SER A 18 19.06 -20.44 29.73
CA SER A 18 17.65 -20.59 29.40
C SER A 18 16.90 -19.32 29.79
N SER A 19 16.10 -18.83 28.83
CA SER A 19 15.00 -17.86 28.97
C SER A 19 15.34 -16.47 29.54
N ALA A 20 15.74 -15.55 28.65
CA ALA A 20 15.58 -14.10 28.87
C ALA A 20 15.05 -13.37 27.61
N GLY A 21 14.26 -14.06 26.77
CA GLY A 21 13.65 -13.52 25.54
C GLY A 21 12.13 -13.44 25.56
N ALA A 22 11.49 -13.66 26.71
CA ALA A 22 10.03 -13.62 26.85
C ALA A 22 9.62 -12.83 28.09
N GLN A 23 10.10 -11.59 28.20
CA GLN A 23 9.37 -10.58 28.98
C GLN A 23 8.36 -9.97 28.02
N GLY A 24 7.11 -10.44 28.12
CA GLY A 24 5.97 -9.77 27.50
C GLY A 24 6.00 -8.31 27.93
N TYR A 25 6.31 -7.44 26.98
CA TYR A 25 6.24 -6.00 27.17
C TYR A 25 4.75 -5.67 27.34
N PHE A 26 4.28 -5.60 28.58
CA PHE A 26 2.99 -4.97 28.88
C PHE A 26 3.07 -3.55 28.31
N GLY A 27 2.41 -3.33 27.18
CA GLY A 27 2.41 -2.05 26.49
C GLY A 27 2.03 -0.96 27.47
N LYS A 28 2.82 0.12 27.53
CA LYS A 28 2.36 1.35 28.17
C LYS A 28 1.00 1.69 27.56
N ASN A 29 -0.01 1.96 28.39
CA ASN A 29 -1.30 2.44 27.91
C ASN A 29 -1.06 3.61 26.96
N GLN A 30 -1.63 3.55 25.76
CA GLN A 30 -1.58 4.68 24.85
C GLN A 30 -2.32 5.87 25.49
N PRO A 31 -1.76 7.10 25.42
CA PRO A 31 -2.47 8.27 25.90
C PRO A 31 -3.80 8.40 25.15
N GLN A 32 -4.92 8.35 25.88
CA GLN A 32 -6.23 8.62 25.30
C GLN A 32 -6.57 10.10 25.45
N TYR A 33 -6.73 10.77 24.32
CA TYR A 33 -7.13 12.18 24.26
C TYR A 33 -8.65 12.32 24.03
N LYS A 34 -9.31 11.25 23.56
CA LYS A 34 -10.75 11.19 23.29
C LYS A 34 -11.43 10.10 24.12
N ARG A 35 -12.65 10.38 24.58
CA ARG A 35 -13.53 9.37 25.20
C ARG A 35 -14.47 8.79 24.14
N PHE A 36 -14.24 7.54 23.76
CA PHE A 36 -15.05 6.84 22.76
C PHE A 36 -16.40 6.38 23.33
N GLN A 37 -17.49 6.69 22.61
CA GLN A 37 -18.85 6.27 22.95
C GLN A 37 -19.26 5.08 22.06
N TRP A 38 -18.74 3.92 22.41
CA TRP A 38 -18.91 2.70 21.63
C TRP A 38 -20.38 2.27 21.54
N ARG A 39 -20.74 1.78 20.36
CA ARG A 39 -21.98 1.11 19.96
C ARG A 39 -21.62 -0.23 19.36
N VAL A 40 -22.61 -1.11 19.24
CA VAL A 40 -22.44 -2.43 18.63
C VAL A 40 -23.46 -2.59 17.52
N LEU A 41 -22.99 -2.98 16.34
CA LEU A 41 -23.78 -3.50 15.24
C LEU A 41 -23.58 -5.01 15.21
N GLU A 42 -24.66 -5.78 15.29
CA GLU A 42 -24.59 -7.25 15.25
C GLU A 42 -24.95 -7.76 13.85
N THR A 43 -24.18 -8.73 13.38
CA THR A 43 -24.44 -9.50 12.17
C THR A 43 -24.57 -10.99 12.50
N GLU A 44 -24.64 -11.85 11.49
CA GLU A 44 -24.67 -13.29 11.71
C GLU A 44 -23.40 -13.77 12.42
N HIS A 45 -22.22 -13.34 11.94
CA HIS A 45 -20.92 -13.84 12.40
C HIS A 45 -20.12 -12.83 13.23
N PHE A 46 -20.54 -11.56 13.31
CA PHE A 46 -19.74 -10.51 13.93
C PHE A 46 -20.50 -9.62 14.92
N ARG A 47 -19.73 -9.08 15.86
CA ARG A 47 -20.12 -7.92 16.70
C ARG A 47 -19.18 -6.77 16.34
N VAL A 48 -19.69 -5.80 15.60
CA VAL A 48 -18.93 -4.66 15.09
C VAL A 48 -19.06 -3.48 16.05
N HIS A 49 -17.97 -3.13 16.72
CA HIS A 49 -17.86 -2.01 17.64
C HIS A 49 -17.45 -0.74 16.89
N TYR A 50 -18.22 0.33 17.08
CA TYR A 50 -18.04 1.63 16.41
C TYR A 50 -18.61 2.78 17.25
N TYR A 51 -18.45 4.04 16.84
CA TYR A 51 -19.10 5.24 17.40
C TYR A 51 -19.88 6.00 16.33
N LYS A 52 -20.62 7.04 16.74
CA LYS A 52 -21.74 7.60 15.94
C LYS A 52 -21.31 8.15 14.59
N GLU A 53 -20.11 8.72 14.54
CA GLU A 53 -19.55 9.49 13.44
C GLU A 53 -19.34 8.65 12.18
N GLU A 54 -19.03 7.36 12.30
CA GLU A 54 -18.72 6.45 11.20
C GLU A 54 -19.85 5.46 10.85
N LYS A 55 -21.06 5.66 11.39
CA LYS A 55 -22.16 4.68 11.26
C LYS A 55 -22.38 4.18 9.83
N ALA A 56 -22.40 5.09 8.84
CA ALA A 56 -22.63 4.74 7.45
C ALA A 56 -21.52 3.84 6.88
N ALA A 57 -20.25 4.20 7.09
CA ALA A 57 -19.11 3.40 6.66
C ALA A 57 -19.05 2.05 7.37
N VAL A 58 -19.50 1.98 8.63
CA VAL A 58 -19.55 0.75 9.41
C VAL A 58 -20.64 -0.22 8.93
N GLU A 59 -21.78 0.28 8.47
CA GLU A 59 -22.81 -0.57 7.86
C GLU A 59 -22.28 -1.26 6.60
N ASP A 60 -21.52 -0.56 5.77
CA ASP A 60 -20.83 -1.17 4.63
C ASP A 60 -19.70 -2.11 5.07
N ALA A 61 -18.91 -1.74 6.07
CA ALA A 61 -17.86 -2.58 6.63
C ALA A 61 -18.40 -3.91 7.17
N ALA A 62 -19.56 -3.90 7.82
CA ALA A 62 -20.22 -5.11 8.31
C ALA A 62 -20.65 -6.03 7.17
N ARG A 63 -21.16 -5.46 6.06
CA ARG A 63 -21.49 -6.23 4.85
C ARG A 63 -20.25 -6.81 4.18
N MET A 64 -19.14 -6.06 4.13
CA MET A 64 -17.85 -6.56 3.66
C MET A 64 -17.36 -7.71 4.54
N ALA A 65 -17.45 -7.58 5.86
CA ALA A 65 -17.04 -8.62 6.79
C ALA A 65 -17.79 -9.94 6.54
N GLU A 66 -19.11 -9.88 6.37
CA GLU A 66 -19.92 -11.07 6.04
C GLU A 66 -19.58 -11.67 4.67
N ARG A 67 -19.33 -10.82 3.66
CA ARG A 67 -18.86 -11.29 2.35
C ARG A 67 -17.50 -11.98 2.43
N SER A 68 -16.53 -11.36 3.10
CA SER A 68 -15.19 -11.90 3.28
C SER A 68 -15.23 -13.19 4.07
N TYR A 69 -16.03 -13.26 5.14
CA TYR A 69 -16.26 -14.48 5.91
C TYR A 69 -16.81 -15.61 5.03
N ALA A 70 -17.87 -15.35 4.25
CA ALA A 70 -18.47 -16.35 3.39
C ALA A 70 -17.49 -16.90 2.33
N ARG A 71 -16.58 -16.07 1.83
CA ARG A 71 -15.50 -16.52 0.93
C ARG A 71 -14.43 -17.31 1.68
N LEU A 72 -13.93 -16.79 2.80
CA LEU A 72 -12.84 -17.38 3.57
C LEU A 72 -13.24 -18.74 4.16
N THR A 73 -14.46 -18.91 4.67
CA THR A 73 -14.97 -20.21 5.15
C THR A 73 -14.92 -21.29 4.07
N ARG A 74 -15.24 -20.95 2.81
CA ARG A 74 -15.18 -21.92 1.70
C ARG A 74 -13.76 -22.30 1.32
N ILE A 75 -12.83 -21.34 1.34
CA ILE A 75 -11.42 -21.56 0.98
C ILE A 75 -10.70 -22.30 2.10
N LEU A 76 -10.92 -21.88 3.34
CA LEU A 76 -10.22 -22.37 4.52
C LEU A 76 -10.86 -23.63 5.13
N GLY A 77 -12.06 -24.00 4.70
CA GLY A 77 -12.77 -25.19 5.20
C GLY A 77 -13.30 -25.05 6.63
N HIS A 78 -13.28 -23.84 7.20
CA HIS A 78 -13.50 -23.61 8.64
C HIS A 78 -14.63 -22.61 8.90
N GLU A 79 -15.40 -22.85 9.95
CA GLU A 79 -16.49 -21.96 10.42
C GLU A 79 -16.23 -21.52 11.86
N PHE A 80 -16.56 -20.25 12.17
CA PHE A 80 -16.50 -19.76 13.54
C PHE A 80 -17.63 -20.37 14.37
N ARG A 81 -17.29 -20.84 15.57
CA ARG A 81 -18.28 -21.38 16.52
C ARG A 81 -19.09 -20.30 17.24
N GLU A 82 -18.64 -19.06 17.18
CA GLU A 82 -19.26 -17.93 17.87
C GLU A 82 -18.99 -16.63 17.11
N ARG A 83 -19.80 -15.59 17.40
CA ARG A 83 -19.62 -14.27 16.81
C ARG A 83 -18.29 -13.65 17.22
N LYS A 84 -17.47 -13.29 16.24
CA LYS A 84 -16.17 -12.65 16.48
C LYS A 84 -16.31 -11.13 16.57
N PRO A 85 -15.59 -10.48 17.50
CA PRO A 85 -15.58 -9.02 17.60
C PRO A 85 -14.75 -8.38 16.47
N ILE A 86 -15.27 -7.28 15.91
CA ILE A 86 -14.55 -6.35 15.04
C ILE A 86 -14.62 -4.98 15.69
N VAL A 87 -13.50 -4.28 15.85
CA VAL A 87 -13.43 -2.94 16.45
C VAL A 87 -12.93 -1.96 15.40
N ILE A 88 -13.83 -1.08 14.95
CA ILE A 88 -13.54 -0.11 13.90
C ILE A 88 -13.34 1.27 14.53
N PHE A 89 -12.22 1.91 14.19
CA PHE A 89 -11.97 3.32 14.50
C PHE A 89 -12.25 4.18 13.27
N ALA A 90 -12.78 5.38 13.45
CA ALA A 90 -13.07 6.31 12.35
C ALA A 90 -11.80 6.83 11.64
N SER A 91 -10.64 6.80 12.31
CA SER A 91 -9.39 7.30 11.74
C SER A 91 -8.17 6.61 12.34
N ARG A 92 -7.04 6.70 11.64
CA ARG A 92 -5.73 6.27 12.18
C ARG A 92 -5.36 6.99 13.47
N THR A 93 -5.76 8.25 13.61
CA THR A 93 -5.58 9.05 14.83
C THR A 93 -6.33 8.47 16.02
N ASP A 94 -7.57 8.01 15.82
CA ASP A 94 -8.33 7.36 16.87
C ASP A 94 -7.79 5.95 17.16
N PHE A 95 -7.34 5.21 16.14
CA PHE A 95 -6.69 3.90 16.28
C PHE A 95 -5.36 3.96 17.05
N ALA A 96 -4.55 5.01 16.88
CA ALA A 96 -3.31 5.20 17.65
C ALA A 96 -3.56 5.37 19.17
N GLN A 97 -4.78 5.68 19.59
CA GLN A 97 -5.19 5.82 20.99
C GLN A 97 -5.85 4.55 21.54
N ASN A 98 -5.70 3.42 20.86
CA ASN A 98 -6.26 2.16 21.30
C ASN A 98 -5.58 1.69 22.60
N ASN A 99 -6.37 1.17 23.55
CA ASN A 99 -5.86 0.53 24.77
C ASN A 99 -5.81 -1.00 24.63
N ILE A 100 -5.82 -1.48 23.39
CA ILE A 100 -5.85 -2.91 23.08
C ILE A 100 -4.42 -3.43 22.91
N PHE A 101 -3.61 -2.66 22.20
CA PHE A 101 -2.20 -2.91 21.89
C PHE A 101 -1.34 -1.70 22.28
N GLY A 102 -0.02 -1.87 22.20
CA GLY A 102 0.95 -0.77 22.34
C GLY A 102 0.98 0.13 21.10
N ASP A 103 2.05 0.92 20.95
CA ASP A 103 2.27 1.69 19.72
C ASP A 103 2.57 0.71 18.59
N LEU A 104 1.79 0.79 17.52
CA LEU A 104 1.87 -0.12 16.37
C LEU A 104 2.64 0.52 15.20
N GLY A 105 2.86 1.84 15.22
CA GLY A 105 3.49 2.58 14.12
C GLY A 105 2.58 2.82 12.92
N GLU A 106 3.03 3.69 12.00
CA GLU A 106 2.25 4.13 10.82
C GLU A 106 1.93 2.99 9.84
N GLY A 107 2.81 1.99 9.73
CA GLY A 107 2.70 0.88 8.78
C GLY A 107 1.61 -0.13 9.10
N THR A 108 1.10 -0.16 10.32
CA THR A 108 0.08 -1.11 10.73
C THR A 108 -1.31 -0.63 10.29
N GLY A 109 -1.89 -1.36 9.34
CA GLY A 109 -3.25 -1.12 8.84
C GLY A 109 -4.35 -1.63 9.75
N GLY A 110 -4.09 -2.70 10.51
CA GLY A 110 -5.00 -3.34 11.46
C GLY A 110 -4.22 -4.36 12.30
N VAL A 111 -4.85 -4.91 13.34
CA VAL A 111 -4.28 -5.99 14.15
C VAL A 111 -5.37 -6.91 14.66
N THR A 112 -5.09 -8.21 14.63
CA THR A 112 -5.92 -9.24 15.23
C THR A 112 -5.34 -9.71 16.56
N ASP A 113 -6.10 -9.54 17.63
CA ASP A 113 -5.74 -10.06 18.96
C ASP A 113 -5.90 -11.58 18.97
N ALA A 114 -4.81 -12.33 19.03
CA ALA A 114 -4.88 -13.79 19.09
C ALA A 114 -5.69 -14.31 20.30
N GLN A 115 -5.58 -13.68 21.47
CA GLN A 115 -6.23 -14.16 22.68
C GLN A 115 -7.76 -14.02 22.61
N ARG A 116 -8.24 -12.85 22.18
CA ARG A 116 -9.68 -12.54 22.11
C ARG A 116 -10.30 -12.68 20.72
N GLN A 117 -9.49 -12.97 19.70
CA GLN A 117 -9.87 -13.02 18.29
C GLN A 117 -10.66 -11.79 17.85
N ARG A 118 -10.25 -10.61 18.33
CA ARG A 118 -10.80 -9.32 17.90
C ARG A 118 -9.96 -8.78 16.76
N ASN A 119 -10.62 -8.50 15.65
CA ASN A 119 -10.05 -7.71 14.57
C ASN A 119 -10.18 -6.23 14.94
N VAL A 120 -9.09 -5.47 14.90
CA VAL A 120 -9.04 -4.07 15.35
C VAL A 120 -8.37 -3.23 14.26
N LEU A 121 -9.10 -2.27 13.69
CA LEU A 121 -8.63 -1.52 12.54
C LEU A 121 -9.28 -0.12 12.44
N PRO A 122 -8.57 0.89 11.91
CA PRO A 122 -9.17 2.12 11.45
C PRO A 122 -9.81 1.97 10.06
N LEU A 123 -10.80 2.81 9.77
CA LEU A 123 -11.18 3.12 8.40
C LEU A 123 -9.99 3.78 7.69
N THR A 124 -9.67 3.32 6.47
CA THR A 124 -8.48 3.75 5.73
C THR A 124 -8.67 5.03 4.94
N GLY A 125 -9.91 5.51 4.81
CA GLY A 125 -10.28 6.66 4.00
C GLY A 125 -10.81 6.32 2.60
N ASP A 126 -10.71 5.06 2.18
CA ASP A 126 -11.30 4.51 0.95
C ASP A 126 -11.74 3.05 1.20
N TYR A 127 -12.76 2.60 0.49
CA TYR A 127 -13.37 1.31 0.79
C TYR A 127 -12.55 0.11 0.31
N ARG A 128 -11.77 0.25 -0.77
CA ARG A 128 -11.01 -0.86 -1.33
C ARG A 128 -9.85 -1.25 -0.42
N THR A 129 -9.08 -0.27 0.03
CA THR A 129 -7.97 -0.50 0.97
C THR A 129 -8.51 -0.99 2.30
N PHE A 130 -9.65 -0.45 2.77
CA PHE A 130 -10.28 -0.91 3.99
C PHE A 130 -10.71 -2.38 3.90
N GLU A 131 -11.35 -2.81 2.81
CA GLU A 131 -11.77 -4.20 2.63
C GLU A 131 -10.58 -5.17 2.62
N HIS A 132 -9.46 -4.78 2.00
CA HIS A 132 -8.22 -5.56 2.04
C HIS A 132 -7.75 -5.73 3.49
N VAL A 133 -7.58 -4.65 4.26
CA VAL A 133 -7.13 -4.72 5.65
C VAL A 133 -8.10 -5.53 6.52
N LEU A 134 -9.40 -5.29 6.39
CA LEU A 134 -10.44 -6.04 7.09
C LEU A 134 -10.31 -7.54 6.84
N THR A 135 -10.13 -7.92 5.58
CA THR A 135 -10.03 -9.33 5.16
C THR A 135 -8.69 -9.93 5.60
N HIS A 136 -7.59 -9.19 5.50
CA HIS A 136 -6.26 -9.60 5.97
C HIS A 136 -6.32 -10.00 7.44
N GLU A 137 -6.82 -9.10 8.28
CA GLU A 137 -6.99 -9.36 9.71
C GLU A 137 -7.98 -10.50 9.99
N MET A 138 -9.03 -10.63 9.18
CA MET A 138 -9.96 -11.75 9.30
C MET A 138 -9.28 -13.10 9.02
N VAL A 139 -8.32 -13.18 8.10
CA VAL A 139 -7.53 -14.40 7.88
C VAL A 139 -6.76 -14.77 9.15
N HIS A 140 -6.20 -13.81 9.88
CA HIS A 140 -5.59 -14.09 11.19
C HIS A 140 -6.61 -14.61 12.21
N GLN A 141 -7.85 -14.11 12.22
CA GLN A 141 -8.92 -14.68 13.07
C GLN A 141 -9.16 -16.16 12.76
N PHE A 142 -9.20 -16.54 11.48
CA PHE A 142 -9.29 -17.94 11.05
C PHE A 142 -8.08 -18.76 11.46
N GLN A 143 -6.86 -18.27 11.22
CA GLN A 143 -5.63 -18.96 11.61
C GLN A 143 -5.61 -19.27 13.11
N TYR A 144 -5.93 -18.29 13.95
CA TYR A 144 -6.00 -18.49 15.40
C TYR A 144 -7.11 -19.46 15.82
N ASP A 145 -8.28 -19.41 15.17
CA ASP A 145 -9.39 -20.32 15.48
C ASP A 145 -9.07 -21.76 15.09
N VAL A 146 -8.43 -21.97 13.93
CA VAL A 146 -7.99 -23.31 13.48
C VAL A 146 -6.92 -23.86 14.43
N PHE A 147 -5.93 -23.06 14.81
CA PHE A 147 -4.87 -23.49 15.73
C PHE A 147 -5.44 -23.91 17.09
N SER A 148 -6.42 -23.17 17.62
CA SER A 148 -7.09 -23.52 18.87
C SER A 148 -8.18 -24.57 18.73
N ARG A 149 -8.48 -25.04 17.51
CA ARG A 149 -9.59 -25.94 17.17
C ARG A 149 -10.94 -25.37 17.65
N GLY A 150 -11.11 -24.06 17.49
CA GLY A 150 -12.27 -23.28 17.91
C GLY A 150 -12.48 -23.26 19.43
N ARG A 151 -11.43 -23.47 20.23
CA ARG A 151 -11.52 -23.42 21.71
C ARG A 151 -11.20 -22.01 22.19
N ALA A 152 -12.24 -21.29 22.62
CA ALA A 152 -12.11 -19.96 23.20
C ALA A 152 -11.08 -19.95 24.35
N GLY A 153 -10.16 -18.99 24.34
CA GLY A 153 -9.14 -18.81 25.38
C GLY A 153 -7.89 -19.69 25.24
N ALA A 154 -7.87 -20.70 24.36
CA ALA A 154 -6.69 -21.54 24.11
C ALA A 154 -5.75 -20.98 23.03
N ASN A 155 -6.14 -19.88 22.37
CA ASN A 155 -5.49 -19.36 21.17
C ASN A 155 -4.00 -19.04 21.34
N LEU A 156 -3.61 -18.38 22.45
CA LEU A 156 -2.20 -18.01 22.65
C LEU A 156 -1.30 -19.23 22.87
N GLN A 157 -1.79 -20.21 23.66
CA GLN A 157 -1.07 -21.46 23.88
C GLN A 157 -0.96 -22.27 22.58
N ALA A 158 -2.04 -22.32 21.80
CA ALA A 158 -2.06 -22.98 20.50
C ALA A 158 -1.09 -22.33 19.51
N LEU A 159 -1.09 -21.00 19.42
CA LEU A 159 -0.18 -20.25 18.57
C LEU A 159 1.29 -20.50 18.95
N GLN A 160 1.60 -20.50 20.25
CA GLN A 160 2.95 -20.82 20.75
C GLN A 160 3.36 -22.27 20.46
N ALA A 161 2.42 -23.22 20.56
CA ALA A 161 2.67 -24.62 20.27
C ALA A 161 2.89 -24.88 18.77
N VAL A 162 2.14 -24.20 17.91
CA VAL A 162 2.30 -24.28 16.45
C VAL A 162 3.57 -23.55 16.01
N ASN A 163 3.86 -22.39 16.60
CA ASN A 163 4.95 -21.49 16.24
C ASN A 163 5.08 -21.28 14.72
N PRO A 164 4.03 -20.80 14.03
CA PRO A 164 4.01 -20.71 12.58
C PRO A 164 4.97 -19.61 12.09
N PRO A 165 5.66 -19.80 10.95
CA PRO A 165 6.55 -18.78 10.41
C PRO A 165 5.77 -17.60 9.79
N LEU A 166 6.36 -16.41 9.79
CA LEU A 166 5.70 -15.18 9.33
C LEU A 166 5.29 -15.22 7.85
N TRP A 167 6.10 -15.83 6.97
CA TRP A 167 5.74 -15.96 5.55
C TRP A 167 4.46 -16.78 5.36
N PHE A 168 4.16 -17.70 6.28
CA PHE A 168 2.93 -18.50 6.24
C PHE A 168 1.75 -17.70 6.75
N MET A 169 1.90 -17.02 7.89
CA MET A 169 0.84 -16.24 8.52
C MET A 169 0.45 -15.01 7.67
N GLU A 170 1.43 -14.15 7.40
CA GLU A 170 1.24 -12.89 6.69
C GLU A 170 1.04 -13.11 5.20
N GLY A 171 1.81 -14.03 4.59
CA GLY A 171 1.67 -14.33 3.17
C GLY A 171 0.30 -14.88 2.80
N MET A 172 -0.30 -15.71 3.67
CA MET A 172 -1.66 -16.19 3.49
C MET A 172 -2.69 -15.07 3.64
N ALA A 173 -2.53 -14.21 4.64
CA ALA A 173 -3.43 -13.08 4.88
C ALA A 173 -3.39 -12.05 3.74
N GLU A 174 -2.21 -11.73 3.22
CA GLU A 174 -2.03 -10.88 2.03
C GLU A 174 -2.67 -11.50 0.79
N TYR A 175 -2.32 -12.76 0.48
CA TYR A 175 -2.83 -13.42 -0.73
C TYR A 175 -4.35 -13.57 -0.72
N LEU A 176 -4.92 -13.99 0.41
CA LEU A 176 -6.36 -14.19 0.52
C LEU A 176 -7.12 -12.86 0.59
N SER A 177 -6.50 -11.74 0.93
CA SER A 177 -7.16 -10.43 0.92
C SER A 177 -7.01 -9.66 -0.41
N LEU A 178 -5.90 -9.83 -1.13
CA LEU A 178 -5.62 -9.14 -2.39
C LEU A 178 -5.94 -9.95 -3.65
N GLY A 179 -5.85 -11.28 -3.57
CA GLY A 179 -6.00 -12.19 -4.71
C GLY A 179 -4.75 -12.29 -5.59
N THR A 180 -4.94 -12.58 -6.88
CA THR A 180 -3.84 -12.93 -7.79
C THR A 180 -3.18 -11.74 -8.50
N ASP A 181 -3.88 -10.60 -8.65
CA ASP A 181 -3.40 -9.40 -9.37
C ASP A 181 -2.81 -8.36 -8.39
N HIS A 182 -1.58 -8.61 -7.94
CA HIS A 182 -0.83 -7.69 -7.09
C HIS A 182 0.50 -7.22 -7.69
N ARG A 183 0.40 -6.10 -8.40
CA ARG A 183 1.48 -5.52 -9.21
C ARG A 183 2.63 -4.94 -8.39
N PHE A 184 2.36 -4.54 -7.15
CA PHE A 184 3.39 -4.06 -6.24
C PHE A 184 4.29 -5.22 -5.78
N THR A 185 3.72 -6.37 -5.40
CA THR A 185 4.49 -7.59 -5.12
C THR A 185 5.25 -8.08 -6.36
N ASP A 186 4.66 -8.01 -7.56
CA ASP A 186 5.36 -8.35 -8.81
C ASP A 186 6.57 -7.44 -9.09
N MET A 187 6.53 -6.17 -8.68
CA MET A 187 7.68 -5.27 -8.75
C MET A 187 8.83 -5.74 -7.85
N TRP A 188 8.52 -6.16 -6.61
CA TRP A 188 9.50 -6.69 -5.67
C TRP A 188 10.12 -8.00 -6.17
N LEU A 189 9.28 -8.93 -6.63
CA LEU A 189 9.75 -10.21 -7.19
C LEU A 189 10.62 -10.02 -8.41
N ARG A 190 10.29 -9.06 -9.29
CA ARG A 190 11.10 -8.75 -10.46
C ARG A 190 12.46 -8.18 -10.08
N ASP A 191 12.54 -7.25 -9.13
CA ASP A 191 13.84 -6.76 -8.63
C ASP A 191 14.67 -7.91 -8.02
N ALA A 192 14.04 -8.75 -7.19
CA ALA A 192 14.69 -9.92 -6.61
C ALA A 192 15.18 -10.90 -7.69
N ALA A 193 14.38 -11.17 -8.72
CA ALA A 193 14.74 -12.05 -9.83
C ALA A 193 15.95 -11.52 -10.61
N ILE A 194 15.95 -10.23 -10.95
CA ILE A 194 17.03 -9.56 -11.69
C ILE A 194 18.37 -9.65 -10.93
N ASN A 195 18.32 -9.54 -9.60
CA ASN A 195 19.51 -9.51 -8.76
C ASN A 195 19.90 -10.90 -8.20
N GLY A 196 19.13 -11.95 -8.49
CA GLY A 196 19.35 -13.30 -7.96
C GLY A 196 19.03 -13.44 -6.46
N ASP A 197 18.22 -12.53 -5.92
CA ASP A 197 17.94 -12.36 -4.49
C ASP A 197 16.55 -12.89 -4.06
N ILE A 198 15.87 -13.69 -4.91
CA ILE A 198 14.65 -14.40 -4.46
C ILE A 198 15.04 -15.33 -3.30
N PRO A 199 14.45 -15.14 -2.10
CA PRO A 199 14.83 -15.92 -0.93
C PRO A 199 14.37 -17.38 -1.05
N THR A 200 14.95 -18.25 -0.23
CA THR A 200 14.34 -19.56 0.04
C THR A 200 13.29 -19.46 1.14
N ILE A 201 12.40 -20.46 1.24
CA ILE A 201 11.43 -20.56 2.34
C ILE A 201 12.15 -20.62 3.72
N GLU A 202 13.29 -21.30 3.78
CA GLU A 202 14.11 -21.32 5.00
C GLU A 202 14.64 -19.92 5.34
N GLN A 203 15.15 -19.18 4.36
CA GLN A 203 15.64 -17.80 4.56
C GLN A 203 14.53 -16.87 5.08
N MET A 204 13.31 -16.98 4.55
CA MET A 204 12.15 -16.24 5.08
C MET A 204 11.79 -16.64 6.51
N THR A 205 12.07 -17.89 6.89
CA THR A 205 11.79 -18.41 8.24
C THR A 205 12.82 -17.91 9.26
N VAL A 206 14.11 -17.96 8.92
CA VAL A 206 15.21 -17.65 9.86
C VAL A 206 15.67 -16.20 9.82
N SER A 207 15.31 -15.43 8.79
CA SER A 207 15.70 -14.02 8.63
C SER A 207 14.55 -13.16 8.11
N PRO A 208 13.39 -13.13 8.79
CA PRO A 208 12.21 -12.39 8.34
C PRO A 208 12.45 -10.88 8.25
N ASP A 209 13.32 -10.30 9.08
CA ASP A 209 13.64 -8.86 9.02
C ASP A 209 14.41 -8.48 7.74
N ARG A 210 15.09 -9.44 7.12
CA ARG A 210 15.83 -9.25 5.88
C ARG A 210 14.97 -9.53 4.65
N PHE A 211 14.10 -10.54 4.74
CA PHE A 211 13.25 -10.98 3.65
C PHE A 211 11.81 -10.71 4.01
N PHE A 212 11.29 -9.57 3.55
CA PHE A 212 9.99 -9.07 3.96
C PHE A 212 8.89 -10.13 3.73
N PRO A 213 8.35 -10.75 4.80
CA PRO A 213 7.59 -11.99 4.68
C PRO A 213 6.26 -11.81 3.96
N TYR A 214 5.69 -10.60 4.00
CA TYR A 214 4.43 -10.26 3.34
C TYR A 214 4.53 -10.48 1.83
N ARG A 215 5.52 -9.89 1.16
CA ARG A 215 5.59 -9.90 -0.32
C ARG A 215 5.99 -11.28 -0.87
N PHE A 216 7.03 -11.87 -0.31
CA PHE A 216 7.50 -13.18 -0.76
C PHE A 216 6.57 -14.32 -0.29
N GLY A 217 5.99 -14.21 0.91
CA GLY A 217 4.98 -15.14 1.39
C GLY A 217 3.70 -15.08 0.58
N GLU A 218 3.21 -13.88 0.25
CA GLU A 218 2.06 -13.69 -0.65
C GLU A 218 2.32 -14.33 -2.01
N SER A 219 3.49 -14.08 -2.60
CA SER A 219 3.91 -14.69 -3.86
C SER A 219 3.92 -16.22 -3.80
N LEU A 220 4.43 -16.79 -2.71
CA LEU A 220 4.44 -18.23 -2.50
C LEU A 220 3.02 -18.80 -2.38
N MET A 221 2.14 -18.14 -1.62
CA MET A 221 0.74 -18.54 -1.49
C MET A 221 -0.01 -18.45 -2.83
N ARG A 222 0.26 -17.40 -3.61
CA ARG A 222 -0.25 -17.25 -4.96
C ARG A 222 0.21 -18.39 -5.87
N TYR A 223 1.50 -18.73 -5.84
CA TYR A 223 2.04 -19.86 -6.60
C TYR A 223 1.35 -21.18 -6.21
N ILE A 224 1.10 -21.38 -4.92
CA ILE A 224 0.39 -22.57 -4.41
C ILE A 224 -1.06 -22.58 -4.92
N GLY A 225 -1.79 -21.47 -4.78
CA GLY A 225 -3.18 -21.34 -5.25
C GLY A 225 -3.29 -21.55 -6.76
N GLU A 226 -2.36 -21.03 -7.55
CA GLU A 226 -2.36 -21.19 -9.02
C GLU A 226 -2.08 -22.63 -9.46
N ARG A 227 -1.20 -23.35 -8.77
CA ARG A 227 -0.78 -24.71 -9.17
C ARG A 227 -1.69 -25.81 -8.61
N TRP A 228 -2.23 -25.64 -7.41
CA TRP A 228 -3.03 -26.67 -6.72
C TRP A 228 -4.46 -26.24 -6.39
N GLY A 229 -4.82 -24.97 -6.60
CA GLY A 229 -6.12 -24.39 -6.24
C GLY A 229 -6.16 -23.82 -4.82
N ASP A 230 -6.90 -22.73 -4.61
CA ASP A 230 -6.96 -22.01 -3.33
C ASP A 230 -7.38 -22.91 -2.14
N GLN A 231 -8.18 -23.96 -2.36
CA GLN A 231 -8.64 -24.86 -1.30
C GLN A 231 -7.50 -25.60 -0.59
N VAL A 232 -6.38 -25.83 -1.28
CA VAL A 232 -5.23 -26.51 -0.66
C VAL A 232 -4.63 -25.68 0.48
N ILE A 233 -4.77 -24.35 0.43
CA ILE A 233 -4.28 -23.43 1.47
C ILE A 233 -5.04 -23.68 2.77
N GLY A 234 -6.36 -23.90 2.69
CA GLY A 234 -7.19 -24.31 3.81
C GLY A 234 -6.80 -25.68 4.38
N GLN A 235 -6.60 -26.66 3.50
CA GLN A 235 -6.18 -28.02 3.89
C GLN A 235 -4.83 -28.01 4.63
N ILE A 236 -3.87 -27.22 4.15
CA ILE A 236 -2.59 -26.99 4.82
C ILE A 236 -2.83 -26.37 6.20
N LEU A 237 -3.64 -25.31 6.30
CA LEU A 237 -3.91 -24.63 7.57
C LEU A 237 -4.53 -25.59 8.61
N GLU A 238 -5.50 -26.41 8.21
CA GLU A 238 -6.15 -27.41 9.08
C GLU A 238 -5.21 -28.55 9.52
N ALA A 239 -4.21 -28.89 8.70
CA ALA A 239 -3.21 -29.90 9.01
C ALA A 239 -2.26 -29.46 10.14
N VAL A 240 -1.88 -28.17 10.14
CA VAL A 240 -0.80 -27.60 10.95
C VAL A 240 -0.91 -27.94 12.45
N PRO A 241 -2.07 -27.84 13.12
CA PRO A 241 -2.17 -28.13 14.56
C PRO A 241 -1.86 -29.59 14.94
N ASN A 242 -1.86 -30.51 13.97
CA ASN A 242 -1.62 -31.93 14.20
C ASN A 242 -0.21 -32.37 13.81
N VAL A 243 0.32 -31.84 12.70
CA VAL A 243 1.57 -32.31 12.12
C VAL A 243 2.68 -31.25 12.06
N GLY A 244 2.37 -29.99 12.34
CA GLY A 244 3.27 -28.85 12.16
C GLY A 244 3.33 -28.37 10.70
N VAL A 245 3.92 -27.20 10.49
CA VAL A 245 3.92 -26.52 9.18
C VAL A 245 4.61 -27.33 8.08
N GLU A 246 5.85 -27.76 8.29
CA GLU A 246 6.61 -28.49 7.25
C GLU A 246 5.91 -29.79 6.82
N ARG A 247 5.41 -30.57 7.77
CA ARG A 247 4.72 -31.83 7.46
C ARG A 247 3.34 -31.60 6.85
N ALA A 248 2.67 -30.49 7.17
CA ALA A 248 1.42 -30.11 6.52
C ALA A 248 1.63 -29.87 5.03
N PHE A 249 2.62 -29.07 4.66
CA PHE A 249 2.97 -28.84 3.26
C PHE A 249 3.36 -30.14 2.53
N LYS A 250 4.18 -30.98 3.16
CA LYS A 250 4.54 -32.28 2.57
C LYS A 250 3.34 -33.19 2.36
N ARG A 251 2.37 -33.18 3.28
CA ARG A 251 1.16 -33.99 3.20
C ARG A 251 0.23 -33.54 2.08
N GLU A 252 -0.02 -32.24 1.97
CA GLU A 252 -1.01 -31.71 1.02
C GLU A 252 -0.44 -31.48 -0.38
N LEU A 253 0.83 -31.07 -0.50
CA LEU A 253 1.46 -30.77 -1.80
C LEU A 253 2.32 -31.92 -2.33
N GLY A 254 2.69 -32.88 -1.48
CA GLY A 254 3.64 -33.93 -1.82
C GLY A 254 5.10 -33.47 -1.91
N LEU A 255 5.39 -32.22 -1.53
CA LEU A 255 6.71 -31.59 -1.61
C LEU A 255 7.23 -31.20 -0.23
N SER A 256 8.52 -31.41 0.02
CA SER A 256 9.20 -30.73 1.13
C SER A 256 9.23 -29.22 0.91
N LEU A 257 9.47 -28.44 1.98
CA LEU A 257 9.62 -26.99 1.84
C LEU A 257 10.84 -26.59 1.00
N GLU A 258 11.87 -27.43 0.95
CA GLU A 258 13.04 -27.22 0.08
C GLU A 258 12.67 -27.37 -1.40
N GLU A 259 12.03 -28.49 -1.77
CA GLU A 259 11.55 -28.73 -3.14
C GLU A 259 10.55 -27.66 -3.59
N LEU A 260 9.61 -27.28 -2.72
CA LEU A 260 8.66 -26.20 -3.00
C LEU A 260 9.37 -24.85 -3.19
N SER A 261 10.40 -24.58 -2.37
CA SER A 261 11.19 -23.35 -2.46
C SER A 261 11.91 -23.24 -3.81
N ASP A 262 12.50 -24.34 -4.28
CA ASP A 262 13.19 -24.38 -5.57
C ASP A 262 12.21 -24.22 -6.75
N ASP A 263 11.10 -24.95 -6.72
CA ASP A 263 10.04 -24.88 -7.73
C ASP A 263 9.43 -23.47 -7.82
N TRP A 264 9.13 -22.85 -6.67
CA TRP A 264 8.62 -21.48 -6.63
C TRP A 264 9.65 -20.47 -7.16
N LYS A 265 10.91 -20.58 -6.75
CA LYS A 265 11.98 -19.69 -7.20
C LYS A 265 12.21 -19.76 -8.71
N ASP A 266 12.23 -20.97 -9.28
CA ASP A 266 12.31 -21.18 -10.72
C ASP A 266 11.08 -20.58 -11.45
N ALA A 267 9.87 -20.76 -10.91
CA ALA A 267 8.67 -20.15 -11.47
C ALA A 267 8.73 -18.61 -11.48
N MET A 268 9.18 -17.98 -10.39
CA MET A 268 9.33 -16.52 -10.30
C MET A 268 10.40 -16.01 -11.29
N GLN A 269 11.50 -16.74 -11.47
CA GLN A 269 12.51 -16.39 -12.47
C GLN A 269 11.97 -16.49 -13.90
N LYS A 270 11.26 -17.57 -14.24
CA LYS A 270 10.62 -17.76 -15.55
C LYS A 270 9.59 -16.69 -15.86
N GLN A 271 8.84 -16.25 -14.85
CA GLN A 271 7.85 -15.18 -15.00
C GLN A 271 8.50 -13.81 -15.26
N HIS A 272 9.52 -13.44 -14.47
CA HIS A 272 9.99 -12.05 -14.44
C HIS A 272 11.20 -11.75 -15.32
N LEU A 273 12.15 -12.68 -15.48
CA LEU A 273 13.38 -12.42 -16.24
C LEU A 273 13.15 -12.05 -17.72
N PRO A 274 12.21 -12.69 -18.46
CA PRO A 274 11.98 -12.33 -19.87
C PRO A 274 11.50 -10.88 -20.05
N THR A 275 10.80 -10.31 -19.07
CA THR A 275 10.27 -8.95 -19.16
C THR A 275 11.36 -7.88 -19.23
N VAL A 276 12.54 -8.17 -18.65
CA VAL A 276 13.68 -7.24 -18.54
C VAL A 276 14.20 -6.79 -19.90
N ALA A 277 14.08 -7.63 -20.93
CA ALA A 277 14.55 -7.31 -22.28
C ALA A 277 13.85 -6.07 -22.87
N ASN A 278 12.63 -5.77 -22.42
CA ASN A 278 11.80 -4.68 -22.93
C ASN A 278 11.74 -3.47 -21.99
N LEU A 279 12.52 -3.47 -20.90
CA LEU A 279 12.50 -2.43 -19.87
C LEU A 279 13.77 -1.57 -19.91
N ASP A 280 13.62 -0.30 -19.58
CA ASP A 280 14.67 0.69 -19.56
C ASP A 280 15.34 0.80 -18.18
N ARG A 281 16.59 1.27 -18.19
CA ARG A 281 17.28 1.73 -16.98
C ARG A 281 17.15 3.25 -16.89
N PRO A 282 16.77 3.84 -15.74
CA PRO A 282 16.53 5.29 -15.61
C PRO A 282 17.67 6.16 -16.12
N ARG A 283 18.93 5.74 -15.93
CA ARG A 283 20.14 6.42 -16.41
C ARG A 283 20.20 6.73 -17.91
N ARG A 284 19.32 6.13 -18.73
CA ARG A 284 19.21 6.43 -20.16
C ARG A 284 18.46 7.74 -20.44
N PHE A 285 17.61 8.20 -19.53
CA PHE A 285 16.72 9.34 -19.74
C PHE A 285 16.60 10.28 -18.54
N ALA A 286 17.17 9.91 -17.38
CA ALA A 286 17.07 10.65 -16.13
C ALA A 286 18.39 10.67 -15.36
N ASP A 287 18.55 11.65 -14.49
CA ASP A 287 19.70 11.81 -13.60
C ASP A 287 19.40 11.28 -12.19
N ASN A 288 20.30 10.45 -11.64
CA ASN A 288 20.21 9.99 -10.25
C ASN A 288 20.59 11.14 -9.30
N LEU A 289 19.60 11.90 -8.84
CA LEU A 289 19.79 13.13 -8.09
C LEU A 289 20.12 12.85 -6.61
N LEU A 290 19.26 12.11 -5.90
CA LEU A 290 19.43 11.81 -4.48
C LEU A 290 19.65 10.31 -4.28
N ASN A 291 20.80 9.99 -3.70
CA ASN A 291 21.26 8.64 -3.40
C ASN A 291 22.28 8.68 -2.26
N ALA A 292 22.61 7.51 -1.72
CA ALA A 292 23.55 7.38 -0.60
C ALA A 292 24.90 8.09 -0.84
N LYS A 293 25.44 7.98 -2.07
CA LYS A 293 26.75 8.57 -2.41
C LYS A 293 26.73 10.10 -2.46
N LYS A 294 25.70 10.70 -3.07
CA LYS A 294 25.61 12.16 -3.26
C LYS A 294 25.05 12.89 -2.04
N SER A 295 24.09 12.26 -1.38
CA SER A 295 23.24 12.93 -0.40
C SER A 295 23.41 12.37 1.01
N GLY A 296 23.94 11.16 1.19
CA GLY A 296 23.93 10.44 2.47
C GLY A 296 22.51 9.94 2.82
N GLY A 297 22.42 8.94 3.70
CA GLY A 297 21.19 8.16 3.94
C GLY A 297 21.07 6.96 3.00
N ASP A 298 20.10 6.09 3.24
CA ASP A 298 19.85 4.85 2.47
C ASP A 298 18.48 4.84 1.77
N ILE A 299 17.55 5.67 2.20
CA ILE A 299 16.18 5.75 1.68
C ILE A 299 15.82 7.18 1.32
N PHE A 300 15.17 7.39 0.16
CA PHE A 300 14.82 8.70 -0.36
C PHE A 300 13.40 8.70 -0.93
N LEU A 301 12.48 9.42 -0.29
CA LEU A 301 11.03 9.33 -0.54
C LEU A 301 10.35 10.69 -0.64
N ALA A 302 9.11 10.70 -1.14
CA ALA A 302 8.21 11.85 -1.20
C ALA A 302 8.88 13.14 -1.75
N PRO A 303 9.54 13.08 -2.94
CA PRO A 303 10.27 14.22 -3.50
C PRO A 303 9.34 15.39 -3.75
N THR A 304 9.69 16.61 -3.38
CA THR A 304 8.91 17.81 -3.72
C THR A 304 9.83 18.86 -4.31
N LEU A 305 9.65 19.25 -5.57
CA LEU A 305 10.41 20.33 -6.17
C LEU A 305 9.82 21.70 -5.78
N SER A 306 10.68 22.70 -5.57
CA SER A 306 10.24 24.09 -5.55
C SER A 306 9.71 24.50 -6.92
N ASP A 307 8.84 25.50 -6.98
CA ASP A 307 8.22 25.95 -8.23
C ASP A 307 9.25 26.25 -9.34
N ASP A 308 10.40 26.84 -8.98
CA ASP A 308 11.51 27.16 -9.88
C ASP A 308 12.44 25.96 -10.20
N GLY A 309 12.19 24.79 -9.60
CA GLY A 309 13.00 23.57 -9.75
C GLY A 309 14.41 23.66 -9.19
N SER A 310 14.73 24.68 -8.37
CA SER A 310 16.08 24.89 -7.80
C SER A 310 16.33 24.11 -6.52
N LYS A 311 15.28 23.79 -5.75
CA LYS A 311 15.37 23.05 -4.48
C LYS A 311 14.45 21.85 -4.48
N ILE A 312 14.79 20.86 -3.66
CA ILE A 312 13.99 19.66 -3.47
C ILE A 312 13.85 19.33 -1.98
N LEU A 313 12.63 19.03 -1.55
CA LEU A 313 12.35 18.38 -0.27
C LEU A 313 12.23 16.88 -0.46
N PHE A 314 12.61 16.12 0.54
CA PHE A 314 12.47 14.66 0.53
C PHE A 314 12.54 14.12 1.96
N LEU A 315 11.96 12.94 2.15
CA LEU A 315 12.08 12.17 3.38
C LEU A 315 13.25 11.21 3.26
N SER A 316 14.11 11.20 4.27
CA SER A 316 15.29 10.32 4.32
C SER A 316 15.81 10.22 5.74
N ASN A 317 16.44 9.10 6.07
CA ASN A 317 17.32 9.07 7.23
C ASN A 317 18.59 9.90 6.98
N GLY A 318 19.38 10.12 8.01
CA GLY A 318 20.66 10.81 7.90
C GLY A 318 21.84 9.85 7.88
N ASN A 319 22.99 10.35 8.33
CA ASN A 319 24.17 9.49 8.45
C ASN A 319 24.05 8.65 9.73
N PHE A 320 24.03 7.32 9.57
CA PHE A 320 24.04 6.37 10.68
C PHE A 320 25.20 6.62 11.66
N LEU A 321 26.40 6.95 11.17
CA LEU A 321 27.58 7.24 12.00
C LEU A 321 27.42 8.52 12.84
N ARG A 322 26.44 9.36 12.51
CA ARG A 322 26.07 10.57 13.28
C ARG A 322 24.82 10.36 14.15
N GLY A 323 24.32 9.12 14.25
CA GLY A 323 23.11 8.77 15.00
C GLY A 323 21.82 9.28 14.36
N GLU A 324 21.83 9.66 13.08
CA GLU A 324 20.66 10.18 12.36
C GLU A 324 19.86 9.03 11.74
N VAL A 325 19.30 8.15 12.58
CA VAL A 325 18.63 6.92 12.15
C VAL A 325 17.16 7.09 11.78
N PHE A 326 16.55 8.21 12.16
CA PHE A 326 15.13 8.48 11.91
C PHE A 326 14.91 9.15 10.57
N ILE A 327 13.76 8.86 9.95
CA ILE A 327 13.32 9.56 8.75
C ILE A 327 12.94 11.00 9.14
N ASP A 328 13.61 11.94 8.50
CA ASP A 328 13.49 13.38 8.71
C ASP A 328 13.13 14.07 7.38
N LEU A 329 12.61 15.30 7.45
CA LEU A 329 12.38 16.12 6.25
C LEU A 329 13.64 16.91 5.91
N TRP A 330 14.21 16.64 4.74
CA TRP A 330 15.44 17.27 4.27
C TRP A 330 15.17 18.22 3.10
N LEU A 331 15.98 19.27 3.04
CA LEU A 331 16.06 20.21 1.93
C LEU A 331 17.41 20.01 1.24
N ALA A 332 17.42 19.85 -0.07
CA ALA A 332 18.61 19.77 -0.90
C ALA A 332 18.54 20.71 -2.12
N ASP A 333 19.72 20.96 -2.69
CA ASP A 333 19.85 21.58 -4.00
C ASP A 333 19.38 20.58 -5.07
N ALA A 334 18.42 21.00 -5.89
CA ALA A 334 17.78 20.09 -6.84
C ALA A 334 18.66 19.79 -8.05
N ARG A 335 19.77 20.51 -8.29
CA ARG A 335 20.67 20.27 -9.44
C ARG A 335 21.79 19.29 -9.07
N THR A 336 22.28 19.39 -7.84
CA THR A 336 23.46 18.64 -7.37
C THR A 336 23.11 17.48 -6.44
N GLY A 337 21.95 17.54 -5.78
CA GLY A 337 21.54 16.56 -4.76
C GLY A 337 22.20 16.78 -3.40
N LYS A 338 23.00 17.85 -3.24
CA LYS A 338 23.67 18.18 -1.99
C LYS A 338 22.64 18.64 -0.96
N ARG A 339 22.64 18.01 0.22
CA ARG A 339 21.82 18.44 1.37
C ARG A 339 22.18 19.88 1.76
N ILE A 340 21.16 20.72 1.85
CA ILE A 340 21.24 22.10 2.33
C ILE A 340 20.95 22.12 3.83
N ARG A 341 19.89 21.44 4.27
CA ARG A 341 19.42 21.51 5.67
C ARG A 341 18.50 20.33 6.02
N ARG A 342 18.57 19.87 7.27
CA ARG A 342 17.47 19.12 7.89
C ARG A 342 16.40 20.10 8.36
N LEU A 343 15.24 20.09 7.71
CA LEU A 343 14.19 21.08 7.94
C LEU A 343 13.31 20.70 9.14
N VAL A 344 12.97 19.42 9.27
CA VAL A 344 12.20 18.88 10.39
C VAL A 344 12.90 17.64 10.93
N LYS A 345 13.10 17.60 12.25
CA LYS A 345 13.59 16.42 12.97
C LYS A 345 12.42 15.75 13.67
N SER A 346 12.04 14.55 13.25
CA SER A 346 10.86 13.83 13.76
C SER A 346 10.96 13.54 15.26
N THR A 347 12.13 13.14 15.76
CA THR A 347 12.26 12.71 17.17
C THR A 347 12.34 13.80 18.22
N THR A 348 12.49 15.07 17.84
CA THR A 348 12.61 16.17 18.82
C THR A 348 11.78 17.40 18.45
N ASN A 349 10.87 17.30 17.48
CA ASN A 349 9.97 18.39 17.15
C ASN A 349 8.69 18.27 17.99
N PRO A 350 8.40 19.22 18.91
CA PRO A 350 7.18 19.18 19.72
C PRO A 350 5.88 19.33 18.90
N ASN A 351 6.00 19.63 17.60
CA ASN A 351 4.89 19.74 16.65
C ASN A 351 4.85 18.59 15.61
N ALA A 352 5.77 17.63 15.68
CA ALA A 352 5.80 16.44 14.82
C ALA A 352 6.50 15.31 15.56
N GLU A 353 5.74 14.48 16.27
CA GLU A 353 6.18 13.23 16.91
C GLU A 353 6.62 12.20 15.85
N GLU A 354 5.94 12.20 14.69
CA GLU A 354 6.23 11.38 13.52
C GLU A 354 5.92 12.15 12.23
N LEU A 355 6.60 11.83 11.12
CA LEU A 355 6.30 12.33 9.77
C LEU A 355 5.55 11.26 8.99
N ARG A 356 4.51 11.64 8.25
CA ARG A 356 3.70 10.71 7.44
C ARG A 356 4.40 10.36 6.14
N LEU A 357 5.14 9.26 6.16
CA LEU A 357 6.00 8.82 5.06
C LEU A 357 5.29 7.87 4.08
N LEU A 358 4.19 7.25 4.49
CA LEU A 358 3.47 6.29 3.66
C LEU A 358 2.45 6.95 2.73
N TYR A 359 1.80 8.03 3.17
CA TYR A 359 0.62 8.58 2.46
C TYR A 359 0.65 10.10 2.22
N SER A 360 1.74 10.78 2.59
CA SER A 360 1.80 12.24 2.50
C SER A 360 3.08 12.75 1.83
N GLN A 361 2.91 13.83 1.07
CA GLN A 361 3.98 14.61 0.45
C GLN A 361 3.96 16.04 1.00
N SER A 362 5.12 16.66 1.15
CA SER A 362 5.21 18.08 1.51
C SER A 362 4.94 18.99 0.31
N SER A 363 4.77 20.30 0.54
CA SER A 363 4.63 21.28 -0.53
C SER A 363 5.37 22.57 -0.24
N PHE A 364 6.04 23.14 -1.24
CA PHE A 364 6.57 24.50 -1.19
C PHE A 364 5.47 25.53 -1.44
N SER A 365 5.56 26.69 -0.77
CA SER A 365 4.86 27.88 -1.23
C SER A 365 5.40 28.34 -2.59
N PRO A 366 4.62 29.05 -3.42
CA PRO A 366 5.03 29.44 -4.77
C PRO A 366 6.26 30.35 -4.86
N ASP A 367 6.61 31.01 -3.76
CA ASP A 367 7.81 31.84 -3.60
C ASP A 367 9.02 31.05 -3.06
N GLY A 368 8.84 29.78 -2.68
CA GLY A 368 9.88 28.92 -2.12
C GLY A 368 10.34 29.29 -0.71
N ASN A 369 9.59 30.12 0.03
CA ASN A 369 9.97 30.56 1.37
C ASN A 369 9.34 29.74 2.49
N GLN A 370 8.26 29.01 2.23
CA GLN A 370 7.53 28.20 3.20
C GLN A 370 7.34 26.78 2.69
N VAL A 371 7.15 25.87 3.63
CA VAL A 371 6.89 24.45 3.41
C VAL A 371 5.69 24.05 4.26
N ALA A 372 4.69 23.47 3.63
CA ALA A 372 3.59 22.79 4.29
C ALA A 372 3.92 21.30 4.37
N TYR A 373 3.72 20.70 5.54
CA TYR A 373 3.93 19.28 5.76
C TYR A 373 2.97 18.75 6.83
N VAL A 374 2.79 17.44 6.86
CA VAL A 374 2.00 16.75 7.90
C VAL A 374 2.95 16.16 8.92
N GLY A 375 2.64 16.38 10.19
CA GLY A 375 3.27 15.68 11.30
C GLY A 375 2.23 15.20 12.29
N GLN A 376 2.57 14.20 13.10
CA GLN A 376 1.72 13.74 14.20
C GLN A 376 1.93 14.60 15.45
N ARG A 377 0.86 14.91 16.17
CA ARG A 377 0.96 15.49 17.52
C ARG A 377 -0.21 15.04 18.37
N ASN A 378 0.05 14.55 19.58
CA ASN A 378 -0.99 13.99 20.47
C ASN A 378 -1.86 12.96 19.72
N GLY A 379 -1.25 12.07 18.94
CA GLY A 379 -1.93 11.08 18.12
C GLY A 379 -2.63 11.59 16.85
N LYS A 380 -2.75 12.92 16.66
CA LYS A 380 -3.46 13.53 15.52
C LYS A 380 -2.54 13.96 14.39
N ASP A 381 -2.94 13.70 13.16
CA ASP A 381 -2.27 14.21 11.96
C ASP A 381 -2.63 15.67 11.74
N VAL A 382 -1.64 16.56 11.84
CA VAL A 382 -1.85 18.01 11.80
C VAL A 382 -1.05 18.69 10.70
N LEU A 383 -1.65 19.74 10.14
CA LEU A 383 -1.02 20.60 9.15
C LEU A 383 -0.02 21.54 9.82
N ASN A 384 1.22 21.51 9.34
CA ASN A 384 2.32 22.34 9.81
C ASN A 384 2.90 23.17 8.67
N ILE A 385 3.31 24.40 9.00
CA ILE A 385 3.97 25.33 8.07
C ILE A 385 5.29 25.78 8.69
N VAL A 386 6.39 25.63 7.97
CA VAL A 386 7.73 26.05 8.38
C VAL A 386 8.42 26.85 7.28
N ARG A 387 9.29 27.79 7.65
CA ARG A 387 10.10 28.53 6.67
C ARG A 387 11.19 27.63 6.09
N THR A 388 11.52 27.77 4.81
CA THR A 388 12.61 27.00 4.16
C THR A 388 13.99 27.29 4.75
N ARG A 389 14.18 28.48 5.33
CA ARG A 389 15.39 28.84 6.09
C ARG A 389 15.45 28.18 7.49
N GLY A 390 14.42 27.43 7.87
CA GLY A 390 14.19 26.91 9.22
C GLY A 390 13.52 27.93 10.14
N GLY A 391 13.30 27.54 11.38
CA GLY A 391 12.69 28.38 12.42
C GLY A 391 11.50 27.69 13.08
N ALA A 392 10.69 28.47 13.81
CA ALA A 392 9.50 27.95 14.47
C ALA A 392 8.47 27.45 13.45
N THR A 393 7.94 26.25 13.70
CA THR A 393 6.81 25.70 12.96
C THR A 393 5.51 26.34 13.45
N ARG A 394 4.67 26.79 12.51
CA ARG A 394 3.30 27.22 12.76
C ARG A 394 2.36 26.06 12.47
N ARG A 395 1.55 25.68 13.45
CA ARG A 395 0.51 24.67 13.30
C ARG A 395 -0.81 25.31 12.85
N VAL A 396 -1.58 24.59 12.04
CA VAL A 396 -2.95 24.93 11.67
C VAL A 396 -3.87 23.85 12.23
N ASP A 397 -4.63 24.19 13.27
CA ASP A 397 -5.60 23.27 13.89
C ASP A 397 -6.90 23.27 13.07
N LEU A 398 -7.32 22.08 12.63
CA LEU A 398 -8.46 21.89 11.72
C LEU A 398 -9.51 20.94 12.33
N PRO A 399 -10.81 21.15 12.05
CA PRO A 399 -11.90 20.35 12.59
C PRO A 399 -12.14 19.05 11.78
N VAL A 400 -11.06 18.30 11.54
CA VAL A 400 -11.03 17.01 10.82
C VAL A 400 -10.26 15.99 11.64
N ASP A 401 -10.41 14.70 11.37
CA ASP A 401 -9.75 13.63 12.14
C ASP A 401 -8.26 13.48 11.75
N GLY A 402 -7.92 13.74 10.48
CA GLY A 402 -6.53 13.75 10.00
C GLY A 402 -6.33 14.58 8.73
N VAL A 403 -5.08 14.91 8.42
CA VAL A 403 -4.68 15.71 7.25
C VAL A 403 -3.56 15.00 6.50
N LEU A 404 -3.64 14.93 5.17
CA LEU A 404 -2.67 14.29 4.27
C LEU A 404 -2.38 15.16 3.05
N SER A 405 -1.16 15.03 2.50
CA SER A 405 -0.74 15.59 1.20
C SER A 405 -1.12 17.08 0.98
N PRO A 406 -0.67 18.01 1.84
CA PRO A 406 -0.96 19.43 1.67
C PRO A 406 -0.24 20.03 0.46
N VAL A 407 -0.93 20.87 -0.29
CA VAL A 407 -0.43 21.55 -1.49
C VAL A 407 -0.85 23.01 -1.49
N PHE A 408 0.13 23.93 -1.59
CA PHE A 408 -0.18 25.34 -1.77
C PHE A 408 -0.89 25.62 -3.10
N THR A 409 -1.81 26.58 -3.11
CA THR A 409 -2.35 27.14 -4.35
C THR A 409 -1.31 28.02 -5.06
N PRO A 410 -1.39 28.18 -6.40
CA PRO A 410 -0.42 28.99 -7.15
C PRO A 410 -0.31 30.45 -6.70
N ASP A 411 -1.38 31.00 -6.12
CA ASP A 411 -1.41 32.35 -5.54
C ASP A 411 -0.74 32.45 -4.16
N GLY A 412 -0.39 31.30 -3.55
CA GLY A 412 0.24 31.21 -2.23
C GLY A 412 -0.68 31.54 -1.05
N ARG A 413 -1.98 31.74 -1.28
CA ARG A 413 -2.94 32.20 -0.25
C ARG A 413 -3.62 31.06 0.49
N HIS A 414 -3.74 29.90 -0.15
CA HIS A 414 -4.45 28.75 0.40
C HIS A 414 -3.61 27.47 0.32
N ILE A 415 -4.05 26.46 1.07
CA ILE A 415 -3.52 25.10 1.06
C ILE A 415 -4.70 24.17 0.83
N VAL A 416 -4.61 23.35 -0.22
CA VAL A 416 -5.51 22.24 -0.51
C VAL A 416 -4.89 20.97 0.06
N PHE A 417 -5.68 20.09 0.66
CA PHE A 417 -5.20 18.85 1.27
C PHE A 417 -6.30 17.79 1.27
N SER A 418 -5.90 16.54 1.50
CA SER A 418 -6.83 15.45 1.79
C SER A 418 -7.10 15.43 3.30
N ALA A 419 -8.37 15.37 3.67
CA ALA A 419 -8.85 15.46 5.03
C ALA A 419 -9.67 14.21 5.36
N ASN A 420 -9.25 13.48 6.39
CA ASN A 420 -10.04 12.37 6.90
C ASN A 420 -11.11 12.91 7.85
N LYS A 421 -12.38 12.55 7.61
CA LYS A 421 -13.50 12.93 8.46
C LYS A 421 -14.56 11.84 8.44
N GLY A 422 -14.82 11.22 9.60
CA GLY A 422 -15.84 10.17 9.68
C GLY A 422 -15.53 8.92 8.86
N GLY A 423 -14.25 8.61 8.65
CA GLY A 423 -13.82 7.39 7.98
C GLY A 423 -13.57 7.48 6.48
N ILE A 424 -14.03 8.55 5.83
CA ILE A 424 -13.76 8.85 4.42
C ILE A 424 -12.76 9.99 4.34
N THR A 425 -11.91 9.96 3.32
CA THR A 425 -10.96 11.04 3.03
C THR A 425 -11.50 11.89 1.90
N ASP A 426 -11.68 13.18 2.14
CA ASP A 426 -12.19 14.15 1.18
C ASP A 426 -11.17 15.26 0.92
N LEU A 427 -11.38 16.06 -0.13
CA LEU A 427 -10.59 17.25 -0.36
C LEU A 427 -11.07 18.40 0.53
N ALA A 428 -10.14 19.17 1.07
CA ALA A 428 -10.41 20.38 1.82
C ALA A 428 -9.45 21.51 1.45
N ILE A 429 -9.83 22.73 1.81
CA ILE A 429 -9.02 23.93 1.60
C ILE A 429 -9.05 24.82 2.85
N VAL A 430 -7.92 25.47 3.13
CA VAL A 430 -7.77 26.47 4.20
C VAL A 430 -6.85 27.60 3.75
N ALA A 431 -7.05 28.82 4.26
CA ALA A 431 -6.08 29.89 4.09
C ALA A 431 -4.78 29.59 4.86
N VAL A 432 -3.66 30.14 4.42
CA VAL A 432 -2.35 29.94 5.08
C VAL A 432 -2.35 30.41 6.55
N ASP A 433 -3.17 31.41 6.87
CA ASP A 433 -3.39 31.91 8.23
C ASP A 433 -4.34 31.04 9.08
N GLY A 434 -4.87 29.95 8.52
CA GLY A 434 -5.72 28.96 9.18
C GLY A 434 -7.22 29.30 9.14
N THR A 435 -7.59 30.44 8.57
CA THR A 435 -8.99 30.84 8.41
C THR A 435 -9.63 30.22 7.17
N GLY A 436 -10.97 30.32 7.07
CA GLY A 436 -11.69 29.94 5.85
C GLY A 436 -11.65 28.45 5.51
N PHE A 437 -11.45 27.57 6.50
CA PHE A 437 -11.53 26.12 6.30
C PHE A 437 -12.89 25.72 5.72
N ARG A 438 -12.87 24.90 4.67
CA ARG A 438 -14.07 24.24 4.12
C ARG A 438 -13.70 22.95 3.39
N MET A 439 -14.64 22.02 3.38
CA MET A 439 -14.58 20.83 2.52
C MET A 439 -14.85 21.24 1.07
N LEU A 440 -14.17 20.56 0.14
CA LEU A 440 -14.37 20.67 -1.32
C LEU A 440 -15.18 19.48 -1.83
N THR A 441 -14.97 18.30 -1.25
CA THR A 441 -15.76 17.09 -1.48
C THR A 441 -16.31 16.57 -0.16
N ASP A 442 -17.42 15.84 -0.24
CA ASP A 442 -18.16 15.27 0.90
C ASP A 442 -19.10 14.18 0.35
N ASP A 443 -18.51 13.10 -0.17
CA ASP A 443 -19.25 11.97 -0.73
C ASP A 443 -18.67 10.61 -0.23
N ARG A 444 -19.12 9.49 -0.80
CA ARG A 444 -18.68 8.15 -0.35
C ARG A 444 -17.34 7.73 -0.96
N TYR A 445 -16.77 8.51 -1.87
CA TYR A 445 -15.49 8.21 -2.51
C TYR A 445 -14.34 8.78 -1.71
N GLY A 446 -13.22 8.06 -1.68
CA GLY A 446 -11.98 8.60 -1.10
C GLY A 446 -11.24 9.47 -2.11
N ASP A 447 -10.79 10.66 -1.70
CA ASP A 447 -10.11 11.65 -2.54
C ASP A 447 -8.72 12.04 -1.96
N PHE A 448 -7.66 11.61 -2.66
CA PHE A 448 -6.27 11.64 -2.19
C PHE A 448 -5.34 12.44 -3.09
N MET A 449 -4.22 12.91 -2.52
CA MET A 449 -3.07 13.48 -3.25
C MET A 449 -3.46 14.63 -4.21
N PRO A 450 -4.09 15.71 -3.72
CA PRO A 450 -4.49 16.82 -4.58
C PRO A 450 -3.28 17.54 -5.19
N ASN A 451 -3.44 18.06 -6.40
CA ASN A 451 -2.49 18.94 -7.06
C ASN A 451 -3.24 20.03 -7.85
N VAL A 452 -2.91 21.29 -7.58
CA VAL A 452 -3.63 22.45 -8.13
C VAL A 452 -3.00 22.87 -9.46
N SER A 453 -3.82 23.09 -10.49
CA SER A 453 -3.38 23.57 -11.80
C SER A 453 -2.64 24.91 -11.70
N PRO A 454 -1.73 25.24 -12.65
CA PRO A 454 -0.98 26.49 -12.62
C PRO A 454 -1.86 27.75 -12.57
N ASP A 455 -3.05 27.69 -13.18
CA ASP A 455 -4.04 28.78 -13.18
C ASP A 455 -4.96 28.79 -11.94
N GLY A 456 -4.86 27.78 -11.06
CA GLY A 456 -5.64 27.67 -9.83
C GLY A 456 -7.10 27.23 -10.02
N ARG A 457 -7.54 26.92 -11.25
CA ARG A 457 -8.95 26.64 -11.55
C ARG A 457 -9.36 25.18 -11.39
N THR A 458 -8.40 24.26 -11.41
CA THR A 458 -8.68 22.82 -11.39
C THR A 458 -7.75 22.14 -10.40
N ILE A 459 -8.29 21.18 -9.65
CA ILE A 459 -7.52 20.32 -8.75
C ILE A 459 -7.55 18.91 -9.33
N ALA A 460 -6.38 18.34 -9.61
CA ALA A 460 -6.24 16.93 -9.95
C ALA A 460 -6.00 16.12 -8.67
N PHE A 461 -6.61 14.95 -8.54
CA PHE A 461 -6.49 14.10 -7.35
C PHE A 461 -6.71 12.62 -7.72
N ALA A 462 -6.30 11.70 -6.86
CA ALA A 462 -6.55 10.26 -7.00
C ALA A 462 -7.81 9.88 -6.22
N SER A 463 -8.67 9.03 -6.79
CA SER A 463 -9.93 8.63 -6.13
C SER A 463 -10.40 7.27 -6.57
N ASP A 464 -11.07 6.52 -5.69
CA ASP A 464 -11.77 5.27 -6.02
C ASP A 464 -13.06 5.49 -6.83
N ARG A 465 -13.35 6.73 -7.23
CA ARG A 465 -14.39 7.06 -8.21
C ARG A 465 -14.03 6.52 -9.60
N GLY A 466 -14.86 5.62 -10.12
CA GLY A 466 -14.64 5.01 -11.43
C GLY A 466 -15.79 4.09 -11.86
N PRO A 467 -15.79 3.62 -13.12
CA PRO A 467 -16.89 2.83 -13.70
C PRO A 467 -17.10 1.47 -13.03
N GLU A 468 -16.10 0.95 -12.31
CA GLU A 468 -16.21 -0.33 -11.60
C GLU A 468 -16.82 -0.16 -10.20
N THR A 469 -16.90 1.08 -9.70
CA THR A 469 -17.37 1.35 -8.34
C THR A 469 -18.89 1.31 -8.27
N ASP A 470 -19.39 0.39 -7.46
CA ASP A 470 -20.80 0.14 -7.20
C ASP A 470 -20.97 -0.15 -5.70
N PHE A 471 -21.59 0.79 -4.99
CA PHE A 471 -21.79 0.69 -3.55
C PHE A 471 -22.92 -0.28 -3.16
N ASP A 472 -23.82 -0.65 -4.08
CA ASP A 472 -24.90 -1.57 -3.78
C ASP A 472 -24.36 -2.99 -3.62
N VAL A 473 -23.36 -3.36 -4.44
CA VAL A 473 -22.62 -4.64 -4.31
C VAL A 473 -21.26 -4.48 -3.64
N LEU A 474 -20.91 -3.28 -3.17
CA LEU A 474 -19.64 -2.93 -2.53
C LEU A 474 -18.43 -3.41 -3.36
N ARG A 475 -18.42 -3.06 -4.65
CA ARG A 475 -17.29 -3.25 -5.56
C ARG A 475 -16.65 -1.88 -5.79
N PHE A 476 -15.32 -1.80 -5.74
CA PHE A 476 -14.60 -0.52 -5.79
C PHE A 476 -13.52 -0.54 -6.86
N SER A 477 -13.48 0.52 -7.67
CA SER A 477 -12.40 0.78 -8.61
C SER A 477 -11.07 0.93 -7.87
N ARG A 478 -9.97 0.51 -8.49
CA ARG A 478 -8.64 1.04 -8.13
C ARG A 478 -8.63 2.55 -8.34
N TRP A 479 -7.81 3.30 -7.59
CA TRP A 479 -7.80 4.76 -7.72
C TRP A 479 -7.51 5.22 -9.15
N LYS A 480 -8.24 6.25 -9.56
CA LYS A 480 -8.18 6.92 -10.86
C LYS A 480 -7.87 8.39 -10.63
N ILE A 481 -7.18 9.02 -11.58
CA ILE A 481 -7.02 10.47 -11.58
C ILE A 481 -8.36 11.12 -11.96
N SER A 482 -8.81 12.04 -11.11
CA SER A 482 -10.02 12.83 -11.24
C SER A 482 -9.69 14.32 -11.16
N LEU A 483 -10.55 15.15 -11.74
CA LEU A 483 -10.43 16.59 -11.78
C LEU A 483 -11.61 17.23 -11.05
N TYR A 484 -11.33 18.18 -10.16
CA TYR A 484 -12.31 19.01 -9.46
C TYR A 484 -12.22 20.43 -10.00
N ASP A 485 -13.32 20.95 -10.53
CA ASP A 485 -13.44 22.34 -10.98
C ASP A 485 -13.73 23.25 -9.78
N VAL A 486 -12.84 24.21 -9.53
CA VAL A 486 -12.87 25.03 -8.31
C VAL A 486 -14.10 25.96 -8.26
N ALA A 487 -14.58 26.41 -9.41
CA ALA A 487 -15.68 27.36 -9.50
C ALA A 487 -17.05 26.69 -9.35
N THR A 488 -17.21 25.51 -9.95
CA THR A 488 -18.50 24.81 -10.05
C THR A 488 -18.65 23.65 -9.07
N GLY A 489 -17.54 23.15 -8.50
CA GLY A 489 -17.52 21.92 -7.70
C GLY A 489 -17.70 20.64 -8.51
N ARG A 490 -17.70 20.71 -9.84
CA ARG A 490 -17.89 19.55 -10.69
C ARG A 490 -16.65 18.65 -10.68
N ILE A 491 -16.88 17.35 -10.48
CA ILE A 491 -15.85 16.31 -10.57
C ILE A 491 -15.93 15.60 -11.93
N THR A 492 -14.78 15.31 -12.53
CA THR A 492 -14.66 14.52 -13.77
C THR A 492 -13.53 13.49 -13.63
N VAL A 493 -13.84 12.21 -13.81
CA VAL A 493 -12.83 11.14 -13.85
C VAL A 493 -12.15 11.15 -15.21
N LEU A 494 -10.82 11.13 -15.26
CA LEU A 494 -10.11 11.03 -16.54
C LEU A 494 -10.37 9.65 -17.18
N PRO A 495 -10.59 9.58 -18.50
CA PRO A 495 -10.94 8.33 -19.18
C PRO A 495 -9.74 7.37 -19.26
N ASN A 496 -9.99 6.09 -19.56
CA ASN A 496 -8.96 5.12 -20.00
C ASN A 496 -7.75 4.99 -19.06
N GLN A 497 -8.03 4.79 -17.78
CA GLN A 497 -7.01 4.54 -16.75
C GLN A 497 -7.12 3.10 -16.23
N PRO A 498 -6.67 2.08 -16.97
CA PRO A 498 -6.62 0.72 -16.43
C PRO A 498 -5.64 0.66 -15.25
N GLY A 499 -5.88 -0.20 -14.26
CA GLY A 499 -5.02 -0.31 -13.07
C GLY A 499 -5.19 0.84 -12.07
N LEU A 500 -4.22 0.95 -11.16
CA LEU A 500 -4.08 1.99 -10.15
C LEU A 500 -3.40 3.22 -10.78
N SER A 501 -3.90 4.42 -10.49
CA SER A 501 -3.28 5.69 -10.89
C SER A 501 -3.27 6.66 -9.71
N ILE A 502 -2.08 7.14 -9.33
CA ILE A 502 -1.86 7.97 -8.14
C ILE A 502 -0.98 9.19 -8.41
N ASN A 503 -0.92 10.08 -7.43
CA ASN A 503 0.02 11.20 -7.32
C ASN A 503 0.09 12.08 -8.58
N PRO A 504 -1.03 12.69 -9.00
CA PRO A 504 -1.07 13.55 -10.17
C PRO A 504 -0.25 14.83 -9.96
N GLN A 505 0.40 15.31 -11.01
CA GLN A 505 1.22 16.51 -11.05
C GLN A 505 0.96 17.27 -12.34
N TRP A 506 0.48 18.51 -12.24
CA TRP A 506 0.30 19.37 -13.40
C TRP A 506 1.63 19.75 -14.04
N ALA A 507 1.66 19.74 -15.37
CA ALA A 507 2.72 20.36 -16.14
C ALA A 507 2.69 21.90 -15.95
N PRO A 508 3.85 22.59 -16.06
CA PRO A 508 3.94 24.06 -15.95
C PRO A 508 2.99 24.83 -16.87
N ASP A 509 2.67 24.28 -18.04
CA ASP A 509 1.80 24.90 -19.03
C ASP A 509 0.29 24.71 -18.74
N GLY A 510 -0.06 23.90 -17.75
CA GLY A 510 -1.45 23.55 -17.40
C GLY A 510 -2.17 22.71 -18.46
N LYS A 511 -1.46 22.15 -19.44
CA LYS A 511 -2.06 21.40 -20.56
C LYS A 511 -1.92 19.89 -20.42
N SER A 512 -1.17 19.41 -19.44
CA SER A 512 -0.99 17.98 -19.19
C SER A 512 -0.84 17.67 -17.72
N ILE A 513 -1.12 16.43 -17.35
CA ILE A 513 -0.97 15.90 -15.99
C ILE A 513 -0.09 14.65 -16.07
N ALA A 514 1.05 14.66 -15.36
CA ALA A 514 1.82 13.44 -15.12
C ALA A 514 1.30 12.74 -13.87
N TYR A 515 1.35 11.42 -13.83
CA TYR A 515 0.91 10.62 -12.68
C TYR A 515 1.60 9.25 -12.72
N VAL A 516 1.61 8.54 -11.60
CA VAL A 516 2.15 7.18 -11.53
C VAL A 516 1.02 6.20 -11.78
N SER A 517 1.24 5.20 -12.62
CA SER A 517 0.27 4.13 -12.85
C SER A 517 0.93 2.78 -13.03
N ASP A 518 0.32 1.75 -12.46
CA ASP A 518 0.75 0.35 -12.57
C ASP A 518 0.11 -0.37 -13.77
N ARG A 519 -0.53 0.36 -14.70
CA ARG A 519 -1.46 -0.21 -15.69
C ARG A 519 -0.88 -1.33 -16.55
N ASN A 520 0.43 -1.35 -16.76
CA ASN A 520 1.18 -2.36 -17.48
C ASN A 520 2.04 -3.26 -16.57
N ALA A 521 1.53 -3.56 -15.36
CA ALA A 521 2.16 -4.36 -14.29
C ALA A 521 3.39 -3.73 -13.61
N VAL A 522 3.96 -2.66 -14.17
CA VAL A 522 5.08 -1.93 -13.57
C VAL A 522 4.66 -0.48 -13.30
N PRO A 523 4.75 0.01 -12.05
CA PRO A 523 4.52 1.42 -11.76
C PRO A 523 5.45 2.32 -12.58
N ASN A 524 4.88 3.14 -13.46
CA ASN A 524 5.59 4.05 -14.36
C ASN A 524 4.94 5.44 -14.37
N VAL A 525 5.66 6.45 -14.86
CA VAL A 525 5.07 7.77 -15.13
C VAL A 525 4.30 7.74 -16.44
N PHE A 526 3.02 8.08 -16.35
CA PHE A 526 2.14 8.36 -17.47
C PHE A 526 1.83 9.84 -17.53
N LEU A 527 1.48 10.32 -18.72
CA LEU A 527 1.08 11.69 -18.99
C LEU A 527 -0.27 11.68 -19.71
N TYR A 528 -1.24 12.41 -19.19
CA TYR A 528 -2.47 12.72 -19.90
C TYR A 528 -2.38 14.12 -20.51
N ASP A 529 -2.57 14.23 -21.81
CA ASP A 529 -2.57 15.49 -22.56
C ASP A 529 -4.01 15.96 -22.76
N MET A 530 -4.35 17.13 -22.22
CA MET A 530 -5.72 17.66 -22.26
C MET A 530 -6.16 18.09 -23.67
N ASN A 531 -5.20 18.41 -24.56
CA ASN A 531 -5.52 18.86 -25.92
C ASN A 531 -5.84 17.67 -26.82
N THR A 532 -4.98 16.65 -26.82
CA THR A 532 -5.19 15.45 -27.64
C THR A 532 -6.15 14.46 -26.98
N ARG A 533 -6.36 14.56 -25.66
CA ARG A 533 -7.13 13.62 -24.83
C ARG A 533 -6.55 12.22 -24.84
N GLU A 534 -5.22 12.14 -24.89
CA GLU A 534 -4.46 10.90 -24.99
C GLU A 534 -3.56 10.69 -23.78
N HIS A 535 -3.34 9.42 -23.45
CA HIS A 535 -2.35 8.99 -22.47
C HIS A 535 -1.03 8.66 -23.17
N TYR A 536 0.09 8.96 -22.53
CA TYR A 536 1.43 8.62 -23.00
C TYR A 536 2.19 7.97 -21.85
N GLN A 537 2.93 6.89 -22.14
CA GLN A 537 3.85 6.30 -21.18
C GLN A 537 5.20 7.02 -21.29
N LEU A 538 5.59 7.77 -20.26
CA LEU A 538 6.86 8.52 -20.27
C LEU A 538 8.05 7.67 -19.84
N THR A 539 7.82 6.67 -18.97
CA THR A 539 8.87 5.77 -18.48
C THR A 539 8.46 4.32 -18.64
N ASN A 540 9.44 3.42 -18.79
CA ASN A 540 9.20 1.97 -18.86
C ASN A 540 10.31 1.21 -18.12
N VAL A 541 10.44 1.42 -16.82
CA VAL A 541 11.63 0.98 -16.05
C VAL A 541 11.57 -0.46 -15.58
N ALA A 542 12.74 -1.09 -15.37
CA ALA A 542 12.84 -2.47 -14.91
C ALA A 542 12.41 -2.67 -13.45
N GLY A 543 12.75 -1.72 -12.57
CA GLY A 543 12.27 -1.67 -11.20
C GLY A 543 10.83 -1.17 -11.15
N GLY A 544 10.60 -0.06 -10.44
CA GLY A 544 9.35 0.67 -10.53
C GLY A 544 9.46 2.10 -9.99
N ILE A 545 8.56 2.95 -10.44
CA ILE A 545 8.41 4.32 -9.92
C ILE A 545 7.39 4.27 -8.79
N SER A 546 7.87 4.19 -7.56
CA SER A 546 7.05 3.95 -6.38
C SER A 546 7.71 4.44 -5.09
N GLY A 547 6.89 4.79 -4.09
CA GLY A 547 7.32 4.89 -2.70
C GLY A 547 7.23 3.53 -1.97
N ILE A 548 7.23 3.56 -0.64
CA ILE A 548 7.26 2.36 0.22
C ILE A 548 6.04 1.45 0.03
N THR A 549 4.88 2.02 -0.32
CA THR A 549 3.65 1.27 -0.66
C THR A 549 3.16 1.70 -2.03
N GLU A 550 2.24 0.93 -2.64
CA GLU A 550 1.60 1.34 -3.90
C GLU A 550 0.76 2.62 -3.79
N PHE A 551 0.47 3.10 -2.58
CA PHE A 551 -0.25 4.35 -2.30
C PHE A 551 0.68 5.47 -1.81
N SER A 552 1.99 5.30 -1.89
CA SER A 552 2.94 6.32 -1.47
C SER A 552 3.25 7.32 -2.58
N PRO A 553 3.27 8.63 -2.29
CA PRO A 553 3.64 9.63 -3.28
C PRO A 553 5.11 9.44 -3.73
N ALA A 554 5.31 9.47 -5.04
CA ALA A 554 6.57 9.13 -5.68
C ALA A 554 6.98 10.13 -6.77
N LEU A 555 6.22 11.20 -7.01
CA LEU A 555 6.33 12.08 -8.17
C LEU A 555 6.14 13.55 -7.80
N THR A 556 6.90 14.44 -8.43
CA THR A 556 6.69 15.89 -8.36
C THR A 556 7.11 16.57 -9.67
N TRP A 557 6.36 17.57 -10.12
CA TRP A 557 6.72 18.42 -11.26
C TRP A 557 6.76 19.87 -10.80
N ALA A 558 7.89 20.55 -11.01
CA ALA A 558 8.03 21.96 -10.70
C ALA A 558 7.03 22.79 -11.52
N ARG A 559 6.35 23.77 -10.90
CA ARG A 559 5.27 24.54 -11.57
C ARG A 559 5.77 25.59 -12.56
N LYS A 560 6.98 26.11 -12.38
CA LYS A 560 7.59 27.19 -13.18
C LYS A 560 8.86 26.73 -13.89
N ALA A 561 9.25 25.47 -13.72
CA ALA A 561 10.37 24.86 -14.43
C ALA A 561 9.89 23.54 -15.03
N ASP A 562 10.30 23.25 -16.27
CA ASP A 562 9.93 22.00 -16.92
C ASP A 562 10.79 20.83 -16.43
N ARG A 563 10.69 20.53 -15.14
CA ARG A 563 11.51 19.55 -14.44
C ARG A 563 10.68 18.69 -13.51
N LEU A 564 10.85 17.39 -13.64
CA LEU A 564 10.12 16.38 -12.89
C LEU A 564 11.10 15.54 -12.08
N ALA A 565 10.73 15.21 -10.83
CA ALA A 565 11.46 14.29 -9.99
C ALA A 565 10.58 13.10 -9.61
N PHE A 566 11.17 11.92 -9.50
CA PHE A 566 10.45 10.71 -9.12
C PHE A 566 11.30 9.76 -8.26
N VAL A 567 10.64 8.97 -7.43
CA VAL A 567 11.26 7.88 -6.66
C VAL A 567 11.36 6.66 -7.56
N HIS A 568 12.53 6.03 -7.59
CA HIS A 568 12.78 4.78 -8.29
C HIS A 568 13.20 3.70 -7.29
N PHE A 569 12.48 2.59 -7.31
CA PHE A 569 12.75 1.36 -6.57
C PHE A 569 13.54 0.40 -7.46
N GLU A 570 14.76 0.04 -7.07
CA GLU A 570 15.60 -0.96 -7.75
C GLU A 570 16.75 -1.41 -6.83
N LYS A 571 17.49 -2.44 -7.23
CA LYS A 571 18.79 -2.86 -6.64
C LYS A 571 18.68 -3.30 -5.19
N LYS A 572 17.92 -4.36 -4.93
CA LYS A 572 17.74 -4.93 -3.58
C LYS A 572 16.91 -4.01 -2.69
N GLY A 573 15.90 -3.37 -3.27
CA GLY A 573 14.94 -2.55 -2.55
C GLY A 573 15.40 -1.14 -2.18
N GLU A 574 16.40 -0.57 -2.89
CA GLU A 574 16.80 0.82 -2.68
C GLU A 574 15.77 1.79 -3.28
N TYR A 575 15.39 2.82 -2.51
CA TYR A 575 14.57 3.94 -3.00
C TYR A 575 15.48 5.15 -3.24
N THR A 576 15.60 5.58 -4.50
CA THR A 576 16.41 6.75 -4.89
C THR A 576 15.57 7.77 -5.65
N ILE A 577 15.94 9.06 -5.63
CA ILE A 577 15.21 10.09 -6.36
C ILE A 577 15.97 10.49 -7.62
N TRP A 578 15.28 10.44 -8.75
CA TRP A 578 15.78 10.78 -10.07
C TRP A 578 15.08 12.01 -10.63
N THR A 579 15.73 12.73 -11.55
CA THR A 579 15.14 13.89 -12.22
C THR A 579 15.25 13.84 -13.73
N VAL A 580 14.25 14.41 -14.40
CA VAL A 580 14.21 14.62 -15.85
C VAL A 580 13.88 16.08 -16.11
N ASP A 581 14.74 16.76 -16.88
CA ASP A 581 14.41 18.05 -17.49
C ASP A 581 13.67 17.80 -18.81
N ASN A 582 12.66 18.64 -19.11
CA ASN A 582 11.75 18.49 -20.25
C ASN A 582 11.14 17.08 -20.37
N PRO A 583 10.40 16.60 -19.34
CA PRO A 583 9.84 15.24 -19.35
C PRO A 583 8.83 14.99 -20.48
N ARG A 584 8.24 16.05 -21.07
CA ARG A 584 7.37 15.92 -22.26
C ARG A 584 8.13 15.45 -23.51
N ALA A 585 9.45 15.64 -23.58
CA ALA A 585 10.27 15.09 -24.65
C ALA A 585 10.33 13.55 -24.63
N LEU A 586 9.92 12.91 -23.52
CA LEU A 586 9.82 11.45 -23.44
C LEU A 586 8.55 10.89 -24.08
N LYS A 587 7.60 11.75 -24.50
CA LYS A 587 6.40 11.32 -25.21
C LYS A 587 6.79 10.55 -26.48
N LYS A 588 6.27 9.34 -26.61
CA LYS A 588 6.26 8.55 -27.85
C LYS A 588 4.85 8.60 -28.46
N GLU A 589 4.42 7.51 -29.07
CA GLU A 589 3.04 7.34 -29.51
C GLU A 589 2.06 7.33 -28.32
N PRO A 590 0.79 7.73 -28.55
CA PRO A 590 -0.28 7.52 -27.58
C PRO A 590 -0.29 6.07 -27.09
N TYR A 591 -0.36 5.90 -25.77
CA TYR A 591 -0.40 4.60 -25.14
C TYR A 591 -1.69 3.87 -25.50
N ARG A 592 -1.54 2.61 -25.86
CA ARG A 592 -2.64 1.67 -26.10
C ARG A 592 -2.35 0.42 -25.29
N ASP A 593 -3.38 -0.11 -24.63
CA ASP A 593 -3.24 -1.38 -23.94
C ASP A 593 -2.83 -2.47 -24.94
N PRO A 594 -1.90 -3.36 -24.57
CA PRO A 594 -1.59 -4.49 -25.42
C PRO A 594 -2.87 -5.29 -25.68
N VAL A 595 -3.08 -5.66 -26.95
CA VAL A 595 -4.21 -6.51 -27.35
C VAL A 595 -4.13 -7.79 -26.53
N ARG A 596 -5.08 -7.98 -25.60
CA ARG A 596 -5.23 -9.26 -24.91
C ARG A 596 -5.71 -10.28 -25.93
N THR A 597 -4.81 -11.05 -26.51
CA THR A 597 -5.21 -12.29 -27.20
C THR A 597 -5.86 -13.16 -26.12
N PRO A 598 -7.16 -13.51 -26.23
CA PRO A 598 -7.77 -14.39 -25.24
C PRO A 598 -6.93 -15.66 -25.18
N ALA A 599 -6.46 -15.99 -23.97
CA ALA A 599 -5.76 -17.25 -23.75
C ALA A 599 -6.66 -18.36 -24.27
N LEU A 600 -6.15 -19.16 -25.22
CA LEU A 600 -6.78 -20.41 -25.59
C LEU A 600 -6.95 -21.18 -24.28
N VAL A 601 -8.19 -21.32 -23.83
CA VAL A 601 -8.55 -22.30 -22.82
C VAL A 601 -8.07 -23.63 -23.40
N ALA A 602 -6.98 -24.16 -22.85
CA ALA A 602 -6.53 -25.49 -23.18
C ALA A 602 -7.63 -26.43 -22.68
N THR A 603 -8.58 -26.75 -23.57
CA THR A 603 -9.52 -27.84 -23.35
C THR A 603 -8.67 -29.09 -23.17
N GLY A 604 -8.70 -29.63 -21.95
CA GLY A 604 -7.98 -30.84 -21.58
C GLY A 604 -8.21 -31.93 -22.61
N VAL A 605 -7.11 -32.57 -23.01
CA VAL A 605 -7.12 -33.74 -23.88
C VAL A 605 -7.86 -34.85 -23.13
N ALA A 606 -9.12 -35.10 -23.52
CA ALA A 606 -9.82 -36.33 -23.18
C ALA A 606 -9.30 -37.45 -24.09
N ALA A 607 -8.86 -38.54 -23.47
CA ALA A 607 -8.42 -39.74 -24.14
C ALA A 607 -9.55 -40.40 -24.96
N ASN A 608 -9.18 -40.88 -26.15
CA ASN A 608 -9.76 -41.98 -26.92
C ASN A 608 -11.28 -41.99 -27.21
N GLY A 609 -11.64 -41.85 -28.49
CA GLY A 609 -12.94 -42.33 -28.99
C GLY A 609 -13.32 -41.85 -30.39
N ILE A 610 -12.84 -42.56 -31.41
CA ILE A 610 -13.47 -42.82 -32.72
C ILE A 610 -14.08 -41.62 -33.48
N SER A 611 -13.40 -41.27 -34.57
CA SER A 611 -13.87 -40.38 -35.64
C SER A 611 -15.10 -40.96 -36.35
N ILE A 612 -16.18 -40.18 -36.44
CA ILE A 612 -17.27 -40.42 -37.40
C ILE A 612 -17.57 -39.10 -38.10
N THR A 613 -17.29 -39.07 -39.40
CA THR A 613 -17.52 -37.95 -40.31
C THR A 613 -19.01 -37.87 -40.67
N ALA A 614 -19.62 -36.69 -40.62
CA ALA A 614 -20.92 -36.45 -41.28
C ALA A 614 -21.01 -35.00 -41.81
N MET A 615 -21.48 -34.90 -43.05
CA MET A 615 -21.57 -33.72 -43.93
C MET A 615 -22.67 -32.72 -43.54
N PRO A 616 -22.69 -31.49 -44.12
CA PRO A 616 -23.53 -30.39 -43.65
C PRO A 616 -24.97 -30.47 -44.20
N SER A 617 -25.95 -30.07 -43.38
CA SER A 617 -27.35 -29.92 -43.78
C SER A 617 -27.79 -28.45 -43.86
N ALA A 618 -28.58 -28.18 -44.90
CA ALA A 618 -29.07 -26.89 -45.41
C ALA A 618 -30.19 -26.24 -44.55
N PRO A 619 -30.59 -24.97 -44.81
CA PRO A 619 -31.48 -24.19 -43.94
C PRO A 619 -32.98 -24.42 -44.22
N VAL A 620 -33.82 -24.22 -43.19
CA VAL A 620 -35.29 -24.39 -43.22
C VAL A 620 -35.99 -23.00 -43.34
N PRO A 621 -37.10 -22.86 -44.11
CA PRO A 621 -37.69 -21.55 -44.43
C PRO A 621 -38.84 -21.11 -43.50
N ALA A 622 -39.12 -19.80 -43.53
CA ALA A 622 -40.16 -19.11 -42.76
C ALA A 622 -41.59 -19.35 -43.31
N THR A 623 -42.59 -19.33 -42.42
CA THR A 623 -44.02 -19.29 -42.76
C THR A 623 -44.71 -18.10 -42.10
N THR A 624 -45.56 -17.43 -42.88
CA THR A 624 -46.38 -16.24 -42.55
C THR A 624 -47.75 -16.62 -41.94
N PRO A 625 -48.44 -15.70 -41.24
CA PRO A 625 -49.75 -15.95 -40.63
C PRO A 625 -50.93 -15.54 -41.52
N SER A 626 -52.10 -16.15 -41.31
CA SER A 626 -53.37 -15.72 -41.92
C SER A 626 -54.48 -15.49 -40.88
N VAL A 627 -55.33 -14.53 -41.22
CA VAL A 627 -56.36 -13.82 -40.46
C VAL A 627 -57.71 -14.56 -40.49
N GLY A 628 -58.56 -14.35 -39.48
CA GLY A 628 -60.00 -14.66 -39.55
C GLY A 628 -60.86 -13.57 -38.89
N THR A 629 -61.72 -12.94 -39.69
CA THR A 629 -62.92 -12.15 -39.30
C THR A 629 -64.17 -13.04 -39.50
N PRO A 630 -65.37 -12.68 -38.98
CA PRO A 630 -66.17 -11.53 -39.49
C PRO A 630 -66.18 -10.30 -38.58
#